data_AF-A0A661L615-F1
#
_entry.id   AF-A0A661L615-F1
#
_cell.length_a   1.000
_cell.length_b   1.000
_cell.length_c   1.000
_cell.angle_alpha   90.00
_cell.angle_beta   90.00
_cell.angle_gamma   90.00
#
_symmetry.space_group_name_H-M   'P 1'
#
loop_
_entity.id
_entity.type
_entity.pdbx_description
1 polymer ?
#
loop_
_entity_poly.entity_id
_entity_poly.type
_entity_poly.pdbx_seq_one_letter_code
_entity_poly.pdbx_strand_id
1 'polypeptide(L)'
;MGSLPFFLRDNYDLFQVRLLNEDFIVLASKNDSELTPAPIHKHIDIVSQQLRMKAVFVHSTISSFNRKRLMDYKVPFVIPGNQMYLPDLGIDLREYFIKRRSKAAIFGPSSQAVILYALTKKMNEPVTPTQLAEELGYSRMTMTRSLDEIESAELAEVSVAGRKRLVHFDKNRRELWRKALPHLKTPVRENVWLKTVIDELPVCEAGLTALAYYSILTPPKRQVYAAFGKDWKVIKRKYPHEIMSYPDEAKCELEVWSYSPGLFANGKTVDPFSLYLSLRHIKDERVESAMEEMMEGIEW
;
A
#
# COMPACT_ATOMS: atom_id res chain seq x y z
N MET A 1 2.63 7.20 48.88
CA MET A 1 1.36 6.98 48.13
C MET A 1 0.16 6.61 49.02
N GLY A 2 0.24 6.74 50.37
CA GLY A 2 -0.74 6.18 51.31
C GLY A 2 -2.14 6.83 51.38
N SER A 3 -2.39 7.99 50.77
CA SER A 3 -3.66 8.74 50.94
C SER A 3 -4.55 8.84 49.71
N LEU A 4 -4.19 8.20 48.59
CA LEU A 4 -4.98 8.27 47.36
C LEU A 4 -6.27 7.43 47.46
N PRO A 5 -7.42 7.95 47.00
CA PRO A 5 -8.69 7.21 46.95
C PRO A 5 -8.56 5.84 46.28
N PHE A 6 -9.33 4.87 46.80
CA PHE A 6 -9.30 3.48 46.33
C PHE A 6 -9.52 3.35 44.82
N PHE A 7 -10.46 4.11 44.24
CA PHE A 7 -10.75 4.06 42.80
C PHE A 7 -9.54 4.45 41.93
N LEU A 8 -8.61 5.27 42.41
CA LEU A 8 -7.40 5.59 41.65
C LEU A 8 -6.43 4.42 41.62
N ARG A 9 -6.33 3.67 42.72
CA ARG A 9 -5.45 2.49 42.82
C ARG A 9 -5.99 1.30 42.03
N ASP A 10 -7.31 1.24 41.88
CA ASP A 10 -7.99 0.23 41.08
C ASP A 10 -7.85 0.50 39.57
N ASN A 11 -7.97 1.77 39.16
CA ASN A 11 -7.90 2.15 37.75
C ASN A 11 -6.47 2.36 37.21
N TYR A 12 -5.50 2.73 38.05
CA TYR A 12 -4.16 3.15 37.60
C TYR A 12 -3.01 2.53 38.37
N ASP A 13 -1.97 2.13 37.63
CA ASP A 13 -0.62 2.00 38.18
C ASP A 13 0.03 3.38 38.23
N LEU A 14 0.57 3.71 39.41
CA LEU A 14 1.13 5.03 39.69
C LEU A 14 2.64 4.96 39.77
N PHE A 15 3.31 5.76 38.95
CA PHE A 15 4.77 5.85 38.94
C PHE A 15 5.19 7.31 39.11
N GLN A 16 6.28 7.53 39.84
CA GLN A 16 6.94 8.83 39.83
C GLN A 16 8.03 8.79 38.76
N VAL A 17 8.03 9.79 37.88
CA VAL A 17 9.03 9.93 36.82
C VAL A 17 9.58 11.34 36.83
N ARG A 18 10.85 11.48 36.49
CA ARG A 18 11.46 12.77 36.23
C ARG A 18 11.59 12.97 34.73
N LEU A 19 10.97 14.02 34.20
CA LEU A 19 11.05 14.41 32.80
C LEU A 19 11.75 15.76 32.73
N LEU A 20 12.92 15.80 32.08
CA LEU A 20 13.82 16.94 32.10
C LEU A 20 14.15 17.33 33.56
N ASN A 21 13.75 18.53 33.99
CA ASN A 21 13.98 19.06 35.33
C ASN A 21 12.72 19.06 36.22
N GLU A 22 11.64 18.38 35.79
CA GLU A 22 10.34 18.40 36.45
C GLU A 22 9.92 16.98 36.87
N ASP A 23 9.36 16.85 38.08
CA ASP A 23 8.86 15.58 38.58
C ASP A 23 7.35 15.43 38.29
N PHE A 24 6.97 14.28 37.75
CA PHE A 24 5.62 13.92 37.38
C PHE A 24 5.14 12.65 38.07
N ILE A 25 3.84 12.58 38.32
CA ILE A 25 3.14 11.35 38.65
C ILE A 25 2.44 10.83 37.40
N VAL A 26 2.82 9.64 36.99
CA VAL A 26 2.21 8.91 35.88
C VAL A 26 1.01 8.13 36.39
N LEU A 27 -0.14 8.31 35.75
CA LEU A 27 -1.34 7.48 35.90
C LEU A 27 -1.42 6.55 34.69
N ALA A 28 -0.86 5.35 34.78
CA ALA A 28 -0.94 4.34 33.73
C ALA A 28 -2.20 3.48 33.90
N SER A 29 -3.08 3.43 32.90
CA SER A 29 -4.31 2.63 32.99
C SER A 29 -4.03 1.14 33.14
N LYS A 30 -4.66 0.48 34.11
CA LYS A 30 -4.49 -0.97 34.35
C LYS A 30 -5.28 -1.85 33.38
N ASN A 31 -6.40 -1.34 32.87
CA ASN A 31 -7.36 -2.09 32.05
C ASN A 31 -7.66 -1.36 30.74
N ASP A 32 -8.06 -2.10 29.70
CA ASP A 32 -8.66 -1.59 28.44
C ASP A 32 -10.07 -0.98 28.67
N SER A 33 -10.45 -0.70 29.91
CA SER A 33 -11.67 0.03 30.22
C SER A 33 -11.61 1.42 29.58
N GLU A 34 -12.58 1.74 28.73
CA GLU A 34 -12.71 3.04 28.06
C GLU A 34 -13.05 4.16 29.06
N LEU A 35 -12.07 4.56 29.87
CA LEU A 35 -12.18 5.74 30.71
C LEU A 35 -12.34 6.96 29.79
N THR A 36 -13.47 7.65 29.94
CA THR A 36 -13.75 8.84 29.14
C THR A 36 -12.94 10.05 29.64
N PRO A 37 -12.72 11.08 28.80
CA PRO A 37 -11.86 12.22 29.15
C PRO A 37 -12.25 12.98 30.44
N ALA A 38 -13.55 13.06 30.78
CA ALA A 38 -14.03 13.81 31.93
C ALA A 38 -13.65 13.18 33.29
N PRO A 39 -13.82 11.85 33.52
CA PRO A 39 -13.24 11.15 34.65
C PRO A 39 -11.71 11.30 34.74
N ILE A 40 -11.00 11.15 33.61
CA ILE A 40 -9.54 11.26 33.58
C ILE A 40 -9.07 12.63 34.07
N HIS A 41 -9.71 13.71 33.62
CA HIS A 41 -9.43 15.07 34.10
C HIS A 41 -9.56 15.17 35.62
N LYS A 42 -10.69 14.72 36.18
CA LYS A 42 -10.91 14.73 37.63
C LYS A 42 -9.85 13.92 38.39
N HIS A 43 -9.44 12.78 37.84
CA HIS A 43 -8.46 11.91 38.47
C HIS A 43 -7.07 12.58 38.51
N ILE A 44 -6.67 13.21 37.41
CA ILE A 44 -5.43 13.99 37.33
C ILE A 44 -5.44 15.17 38.32
N ASP A 45 -6.56 15.89 38.42
CA ASP A 45 -6.69 16.99 39.38
C ASP A 45 -6.49 16.51 40.82
N ILE A 46 -7.15 15.41 41.20
CA ILE A 46 -7.05 14.83 42.55
C ILE A 46 -5.61 14.42 42.85
N VAL A 47 -4.97 13.69 41.95
CA VAL A 47 -3.59 13.24 42.13
C VAL A 47 -2.65 14.44 42.25
N SER A 48 -2.82 15.44 41.38
CA SER A 48 -1.92 16.59 41.33
C SER A 48 -2.03 17.44 42.60
N GLN A 49 -3.25 17.65 43.10
CA GLN A 49 -3.50 18.39 44.33
C GLN A 49 -3.00 17.65 45.58
N GLN A 50 -3.27 16.34 45.68
CA GLN A 50 -2.90 15.57 46.86
C GLN A 50 -1.39 15.32 46.96
N LEU A 51 -0.72 15.09 45.83
CA LEU A 51 0.72 14.82 45.81
C LEU A 51 1.56 16.09 45.60
N ARG A 52 0.93 17.23 45.32
CA ARG A 52 1.59 18.52 44.99
C ARG A 52 2.62 18.37 43.87
N MET A 53 2.28 17.57 42.87
CA MET A 53 3.11 17.25 41.72
C MET A 53 2.27 17.30 40.46
N LYS A 54 2.89 17.55 39.31
CA LYS A 54 2.19 17.46 38.02
C LYS A 54 1.83 16.01 37.74
N ALA A 55 0.68 15.77 37.11
CA ALA A 55 0.25 14.42 36.77
C ALA A 55 0.01 14.27 35.27
N VAL A 56 0.32 13.08 34.75
CA VAL A 56 0.18 12.74 33.34
C VAL A 56 -0.51 11.40 33.18
N PHE A 57 -1.49 11.34 32.28
CA PHE A 57 -2.22 10.12 31.97
C PHE A 57 -1.49 9.31 30.90
N VAL A 58 -1.34 8.01 31.10
CA VAL A 58 -0.69 7.11 30.13
C VAL A 58 -1.64 6.00 29.74
N HIS A 59 -1.85 5.84 28.44
CA HIS A 59 -2.69 4.77 27.88
C HIS A 59 -2.08 4.23 26.59
N SER A 60 -2.29 2.94 26.32
CA SER A 60 -1.81 2.26 25.10
C SER A 60 -2.42 2.86 23.82
N THR A 61 -3.69 3.25 23.87
CA THR A 61 -4.44 3.85 22.74
C THR A 61 -5.45 4.90 23.21
N ILE A 62 -5.63 6.00 22.47
CA ILE A 62 -6.71 6.97 22.74
C ILE A 62 -7.34 7.35 21.39
N SER A 63 -8.67 7.26 21.30
CA SER A 63 -9.39 7.62 20.07
C SER A 63 -9.15 9.09 19.70
N SER A 64 -9.16 9.44 18.41
CA SER A 64 -8.98 10.83 17.97
C SER A 64 -10.02 11.79 18.58
N PHE A 65 -11.25 11.30 18.78
CA PHE A 65 -12.30 12.05 19.46
C PHE A 65 -11.96 12.34 20.93
N ASN A 66 -11.49 11.34 21.68
CA ASN A 66 -11.11 11.53 23.08
C ASN A 66 -9.80 12.32 23.23
N ARG A 67 -8.85 12.21 22.30
CA ARG A 67 -7.63 13.04 22.27
C ARG A 67 -7.97 14.52 22.19
N LYS A 68 -8.88 14.91 21.27
CA LYS A 68 -9.33 16.31 21.15
C LYS A 68 -9.90 16.82 22.47
N ARG A 69 -10.78 16.04 23.09
CA ARG A 69 -11.41 16.40 24.37
C ARG A 69 -10.41 16.50 25.53
N LEU A 70 -9.41 15.62 25.59
CA LEU A 70 -8.35 15.72 26.61
C LEU A 70 -7.52 17.01 26.43
N MET A 71 -7.23 17.42 25.19
CA MET A 71 -6.57 18.70 24.92
C MET A 71 -7.46 19.90 25.26
N ASP A 72 -8.76 19.84 24.94
CA ASP A 72 -9.73 20.89 25.32
C ASP A 72 -9.80 21.05 26.85
N TYR A 73 -9.72 19.94 27.59
CA TYR A 73 -9.62 19.92 29.04
C TYR A 73 -8.21 20.19 29.59
N LYS A 74 -7.21 20.42 28.73
CA LYS A 74 -5.80 20.62 29.11
C LYS A 74 -5.22 19.50 29.97
N VAL A 75 -5.69 18.28 29.79
CA VAL A 75 -5.21 17.09 30.52
C VAL A 75 -3.91 16.59 29.89
N PRO A 76 -2.77 16.56 30.61
CA PRO A 76 -1.54 15.99 30.08
C PRO A 76 -1.69 14.49 29.83
N PHE A 77 -1.34 14.02 28.63
CA PHE A 77 -1.39 12.59 28.31
C PHE A 77 -0.22 12.12 27.43
N VAL A 78 0.11 10.83 27.53
CA VAL A 78 1.09 10.13 26.70
C VAL A 78 0.49 8.83 26.18
N ILE A 79 0.62 8.63 24.87
CA ILE A 79 0.39 7.36 24.18
C ILE A 79 1.76 6.85 23.76
N PRO A 80 2.33 5.86 24.49
CA PRO A 80 3.69 5.38 24.24
C PRO A 80 3.90 5.01 22.76
N GLY A 81 4.99 5.52 22.16
CA GLY A 81 5.33 5.26 20.76
C GLY A 81 4.46 5.97 19.71
N ASN A 82 3.49 6.80 20.12
CA ASN A 82 2.57 7.46 19.19
C ASN A 82 2.49 8.98 19.36
N GLN A 83 2.08 9.47 20.53
CA GLN A 83 1.88 10.91 20.73
C GLN A 83 1.92 11.27 22.22
N MET A 84 2.33 12.50 22.55
CA MET A 84 2.15 13.09 23.87
C MET A 84 1.62 14.51 23.77
N TYR A 85 0.87 14.95 24.79
CA TYR A 85 0.46 16.32 25.00
C TYR A 85 0.83 16.70 26.45
N LEU A 86 1.82 17.59 26.61
CA LEU A 86 2.40 17.98 27.89
C LEU A 86 2.41 19.52 28.03
N PRO A 87 1.24 20.14 28.29
CA PRO A 87 1.11 21.59 28.29
C PRO A 87 2.04 22.28 29.30
N ASP A 88 2.29 21.64 30.45
CA ASP A 88 3.12 22.18 31.54
C ASP A 88 4.61 22.30 31.21
N LEU A 89 5.07 21.67 30.13
CA LEU A 89 6.46 21.73 29.68
C LEU A 89 6.64 22.65 28.46
N GLY A 90 5.56 23.28 27.97
CA GLY A 90 5.58 23.98 26.68
C GLY A 90 5.83 23.04 25.48
N ILE A 91 5.72 21.72 25.71
CA ILE A 91 5.94 20.68 24.71
C ILE A 91 4.60 20.36 24.06
N ASP A 92 4.35 21.02 22.92
CA ASP A 92 3.28 20.67 21.98
C ASP A 92 3.87 19.88 20.81
N LEU A 93 4.28 18.63 21.08
CA LEU A 93 4.68 17.68 20.04
C LEU A 93 3.41 17.13 19.37
N ARG A 94 2.79 17.97 18.54
CA ARG A 94 1.80 17.55 17.56
C ARG A 94 2.46 16.57 16.62
N GLU A 95 1.82 15.40 16.48
CA GLU A 95 2.12 14.33 15.54
C GLU A 95 3.50 14.45 14.90
N TYR A 96 4.47 13.70 15.42
CA TYR A 96 5.24 12.95 14.44
C TYR A 96 4.17 12.18 13.66
N PHE A 97 3.93 12.57 12.42
CA PHE A 97 3.49 11.61 11.43
C PHE A 97 4.62 10.57 11.36
N ILE A 98 4.75 9.70 12.37
CA ILE A 98 4.91 8.30 12.08
C ILE A 98 3.68 8.07 11.24
N LYS A 99 3.85 8.12 9.90
CA LYS A 99 2.93 7.48 8.98
C LYS A 99 2.61 6.20 9.72
N ARG A 100 1.39 6.08 10.28
CA ARG A 100 0.85 4.75 10.55
C ARG A 100 1.26 3.98 9.31
N ARG A 101 1.73 2.75 9.42
CA ARG A 101 1.60 1.87 8.27
C ARG A 101 0.08 1.71 8.04
N SER A 102 -0.59 2.79 7.61
CA SER A 102 -1.69 2.72 6.68
C SER A 102 -1.17 1.77 5.63
N LYS A 103 -1.97 0.75 5.33
CA LYS A 103 -1.72 -0.09 4.16
C LYS A 103 -1.20 0.82 3.07
N ALA A 104 -0.02 0.48 2.53
CA ALA A 104 0.60 1.22 1.44
C ALA A 104 -0.50 1.61 0.45
N ALA A 105 -0.61 2.90 0.11
CA ALA A 105 -1.68 3.36 -0.76
C ALA A 105 -1.62 2.53 -2.05
N ILE A 106 -2.69 1.79 -2.33
CA ILE A 106 -2.72 0.85 -3.46
C ILE A 106 -2.89 1.66 -4.74
N PHE A 107 -1.97 1.46 -5.67
CA PHE A 107 -1.96 2.21 -6.90
C PHE A 107 -3.18 1.97 -7.78
N GLY A 108 -3.62 3.04 -8.43
CA GLY A 108 -4.48 2.95 -9.60
C GLY A 108 -3.78 2.20 -10.75
N PRO A 109 -4.54 1.64 -11.71
CA PRO A 109 -3.95 0.92 -12.85
C PRO A 109 -2.92 1.73 -13.65
N SER A 110 -3.11 3.05 -13.79
CA SER A 110 -2.18 3.92 -14.51
C SER A 110 -0.87 4.14 -13.77
N SER A 111 -0.89 4.34 -12.45
CA SER A 111 0.31 4.50 -11.63
C SER A 111 1.09 3.20 -11.54
N GLN A 112 0.39 2.07 -11.44
CA GLN A 112 1.00 0.74 -11.56
C GLN A 112 1.65 0.54 -12.94
N ALA A 113 1.00 0.94 -14.04
CA ALA A 113 1.59 0.88 -15.37
C ALA A 113 2.88 1.71 -15.48
N VAL A 114 2.94 2.90 -14.87
CA VAL A 114 4.17 3.71 -14.85
C VAL A 114 5.32 3.01 -14.11
N ILE A 115 5.05 2.41 -12.95
CA ILE A 115 6.08 1.66 -12.20
C ILE A 115 6.57 0.45 -13.01
N LEU A 116 5.66 -0.31 -13.62
CA LEU A 116 6.02 -1.46 -14.44
C LEU A 116 6.81 -1.05 -15.69
N TYR A 117 6.48 0.09 -16.28
CA TYR A 117 7.26 0.68 -17.36
C TYR A 117 8.68 1.03 -16.91
N ALA A 118 8.82 1.65 -15.73
CA ALA A 118 10.14 2.00 -15.16
C ALA A 118 11.00 0.74 -14.94
N LEU A 119 10.37 -0.31 -14.43
CA LEU A 119 11.00 -1.60 -14.17
C LEU A 119 11.34 -2.37 -15.46
N THR A 120 10.58 -2.23 -16.54
CA THR A 120 10.79 -3.03 -17.77
C THR A 120 11.65 -2.34 -18.82
N LYS A 121 11.54 -1.01 -18.97
CA LYS A 121 12.29 -0.24 -19.98
C LYS A 121 13.58 0.40 -19.47
N LYS A 122 13.98 0.12 -18.22
CA LYS A 122 15.19 0.68 -17.58
C LYS A 122 15.23 2.21 -17.73
N MET A 123 14.20 2.89 -17.20
CA MET A 123 14.11 4.37 -17.24
C MET A 123 15.21 5.02 -16.40
N ASN A 124 16.39 5.16 -16.99
CA ASN A 124 17.57 5.73 -16.35
C ASN A 124 17.62 7.26 -16.47
N GLU A 125 16.85 7.81 -17.40
CA GLU A 125 16.73 9.24 -17.65
C GLU A 125 15.42 9.79 -17.09
N PRO A 126 15.38 11.09 -16.74
CA PRO A 126 14.19 11.70 -16.18
C PRO A 126 13.08 11.79 -17.23
N VAL A 127 11.85 11.47 -16.83
CA VAL A 127 10.69 11.48 -17.72
C VAL A 127 9.72 12.59 -17.39
N THR A 128 9.02 13.07 -18.41
CA THR A 128 7.93 14.04 -18.26
C THR A 128 6.57 13.34 -18.31
N PRO A 129 5.53 13.94 -17.70
CA PRO A 129 4.15 13.44 -17.84
C PRO A 129 3.69 13.34 -19.31
N THR A 130 4.24 14.15 -20.21
CA THR A 130 3.89 14.12 -21.64
C THR A 130 4.50 12.90 -22.33
N GLN A 131 5.77 12.60 -22.08
CA GLN A 131 6.43 11.41 -22.64
C GLN A 131 5.73 10.13 -22.19
N LEU A 132 5.46 9.99 -20.88
CA LEU A 132 4.74 8.83 -20.36
C LEU A 132 3.32 8.68 -20.95
N ALA A 133 2.67 9.80 -21.28
CA ALA A 133 1.33 9.78 -21.88
C ALA A 133 1.37 9.20 -23.30
N GLU A 134 2.38 9.58 -24.08
CA GLU A 134 2.62 9.06 -25.44
C GLU A 134 3.02 7.59 -25.40
N GLU A 135 3.94 7.21 -24.51
CA GLU A 135 4.46 5.84 -24.41
C GLU A 135 3.44 4.84 -23.88
N LEU A 136 2.61 5.25 -22.91
CA LEU A 136 1.65 4.36 -22.24
C LEU A 136 0.21 4.47 -22.77
N GLY A 137 -0.05 5.40 -23.71
CA GLY A 137 -1.38 5.60 -24.29
C GLY A 137 -2.42 6.15 -23.30
N TYR A 138 -1.98 6.94 -22.32
CA TYR A 138 -2.86 7.63 -21.36
C TYR A 138 -2.91 9.13 -21.64
N SER A 139 -3.91 9.83 -21.07
CA SER A 139 -3.92 11.29 -21.15
C SER A 139 -2.82 11.89 -20.26
N ARG A 140 -2.28 13.05 -20.66
CA ARG A 140 -1.31 13.81 -19.85
C ARG A 140 -1.80 14.06 -18.43
N MET A 141 -3.08 14.38 -18.25
CA MET A 141 -3.69 14.58 -16.92
C MET A 141 -3.65 13.30 -16.07
N THR A 142 -3.85 12.14 -16.68
CA THR A 142 -3.75 10.84 -15.99
C THR A 142 -2.30 10.58 -15.55
N MET A 143 -1.33 10.89 -16.41
CA MET A 143 0.09 10.73 -16.08
C MET A 143 0.54 11.70 -15.00
N THR A 144 0.09 12.96 -15.01
CA THR A 144 0.35 13.89 -13.91
C THR A 144 -0.14 13.31 -12.58
N ARG A 145 -1.40 12.87 -12.51
CA ARG A 145 -1.97 12.27 -11.29
C ARG A 145 -1.22 11.00 -10.86
N SER A 146 -0.84 10.17 -11.82
CA SER A 146 -0.11 8.93 -11.54
C SER A 146 1.27 9.21 -10.94
N LEU A 147 1.96 10.22 -11.47
CA LEU A 147 3.24 10.67 -10.94
C LEU A 147 3.10 11.32 -9.57
N ASP A 148 2.03 12.06 -9.30
CA ASP A 148 1.74 12.62 -7.96
C ASP A 148 1.51 11.50 -6.92
N GLU A 149 0.84 10.41 -7.31
CA GLU A 149 0.63 9.24 -6.47
C GLU A 149 1.94 8.48 -6.17
N ILE A 150 2.80 8.35 -7.18
CA ILE A 150 4.13 7.71 -7.06
C ILE A 150 5.08 8.54 -6.20
N GLU A 151 5.10 9.86 -6.40
CA GLU A 151 5.88 10.81 -5.59
C GLU A 151 5.42 10.78 -4.12
N SER A 152 4.10 10.76 -3.87
CA SER A 152 3.54 10.64 -2.51
C SER A 152 3.92 9.33 -1.82
N ALA A 153 4.19 8.28 -2.59
CA ALA A 153 4.67 6.99 -2.14
C ALA A 153 6.21 6.91 -2.00
N GLU A 154 6.92 8.01 -2.24
CA GLU A 154 8.40 8.11 -2.14
C GLU A 154 9.12 7.12 -3.07
N LEU A 155 8.51 6.81 -4.22
CA LEU A 155 9.07 5.91 -5.25
C LEU A 155 9.76 6.65 -6.41
N ALA A 156 9.57 7.96 -6.49
CA ALA A 156 10.23 8.81 -7.47
C ALA A 156 10.45 10.21 -6.92
N GLU A 157 11.53 10.86 -7.36
CA GLU A 157 11.82 12.25 -7.06
C GLU A 157 11.35 13.14 -8.21
N VAL A 158 10.85 14.33 -7.87
CA VAL A 158 10.39 15.29 -8.85
C VAL A 158 11.26 16.53 -8.80
N SER A 159 11.75 16.94 -9.97
CA SER A 159 12.42 18.21 -10.14
C SER A 159 11.78 19.03 -11.24
N VAL A 160 12.01 20.34 -11.20
CA VAL A 160 11.52 21.27 -12.21
C VAL A 160 12.71 21.84 -12.96
N ALA A 161 12.75 21.61 -14.27
CA ALA A 161 13.72 22.22 -15.18
C ALA A 161 12.97 23.18 -16.12
N GLY A 162 13.08 24.48 -15.85
CA GLY A 162 12.31 25.51 -16.56
C GLY A 162 10.81 25.34 -16.34
N ARG A 163 10.05 25.01 -17.40
CA ARG A 163 8.59 24.75 -17.35
C ARG A 163 8.24 23.25 -17.36
N LYS A 164 9.24 22.36 -17.33
CA LYS A 164 9.03 20.91 -17.40
C LYS A 164 9.16 20.29 -16.01
N ARG A 165 8.16 19.50 -15.63
CA ARG A 165 8.25 18.56 -14.51
C ARG A 165 9.03 17.33 -14.99
N LEU A 166 10.13 17.03 -14.32
CA LEU A 166 10.97 15.86 -14.55
C LEU A 166 10.80 14.91 -13.37
N VAL A 167 10.59 13.63 -13.65
CA VAL A 167 10.46 12.58 -12.66
C VAL A 167 11.63 11.63 -12.78
N HIS A 168 12.28 11.35 -11.65
CA HIS A 168 13.46 10.53 -11.53
C HIS A 168 13.09 9.29 -10.70
N PHE A 169 13.23 8.11 -11.30
CA PHE A 169 13.07 6.85 -10.59
C PHE A 169 14.43 6.42 -10.00
N ASP A 170 14.38 5.61 -8.94
CA ASP A 170 15.57 4.98 -8.38
C ASP A 170 16.28 4.15 -9.45
N LYS A 171 17.56 4.42 -9.69
CA LYS A 171 18.38 3.68 -10.66
C LYS A 171 18.55 2.22 -10.24
N ASN A 172 18.42 1.91 -8.96
CA ASN A 172 18.40 0.54 -8.47
C ASN A 172 16.99 -0.05 -8.66
N ARG A 173 16.77 -0.73 -9.79
CA ARG A 173 15.47 -1.36 -10.13
C ARG A 173 15.03 -2.41 -9.10
N ARG A 174 15.96 -3.12 -8.49
CA ARG A 174 15.64 -4.10 -7.43
C ARG A 174 15.06 -3.42 -6.22
N GLU A 175 15.63 -2.28 -5.83
CA GLU A 175 15.12 -1.48 -4.74
C GLU A 175 13.79 -0.80 -5.10
N LEU A 176 13.64 -0.30 -6.32
CA LEU A 176 12.37 0.23 -6.83
C LEU A 176 11.26 -0.83 -6.77
N TRP A 177 11.53 -2.05 -7.24
CA TRP A 177 10.58 -3.16 -7.18
C TRP A 177 10.19 -3.47 -5.73
N ARG A 178 11.18 -3.64 -4.84
CA ARG A 178 10.97 -3.95 -3.43
C ARG A 178 10.12 -2.88 -2.73
N LYS A 179 10.40 -1.60 -2.96
CA LYS A 179 9.65 -0.47 -2.39
C LYS A 179 8.25 -0.35 -3.01
N ALA A 180 8.10 -0.61 -4.30
CA ALA A 180 6.82 -0.50 -4.99
C ALA A 180 5.86 -1.65 -4.69
N LEU A 181 6.36 -2.88 -4.49
CA LEU A 181 5.57 -4.10 -4.35
C LEU A 181 4.36 -3.99 -3.38
N PRO A 182 4.44 -3.34 -2.21
CA PRO A 182 3.30 -3.13 -1.30
C PRO A 182 2.16 -2.28 -1.89
N HIS A 183 2.44 -1.44 -2.89
CA HIS A 183 1.47 -0.58 -3.57
C HIS A 183 0.83 -1.24 -4.80
N LEU A 184 1.42 -2.32 -5.30
CA LEU A 184 1.00 -3.00 -6.52
C LEU A 184 -0.05 -4.07 -6.23
N LYS A 185 -0.98 -4.25 -7.17
CA LYS A 185 -2.05 -5.26 -7.13
C LYS A 185 -2.03 -6.15 -8.35
N THR A 186 -2.79 -7.25 -8.30
CA THR A 186 -2.99 -8.09 -9.48
C THR A 186 -3.53 -7.26 -10.66
N PRO A 187 -3.00 -7.44 -11.89
CA PRO A 187 -3.62 -6.87 -13.08
C PRO A 187 -4.99 -7.47 -13.36
N VAL A 188 -5.23 -8.72 -12.95
CA VAL A 188 -6.41 -9.52 -13.30
C VAL A 188 -7.65 -8.95 -12.62
N ARG A 189 -8.65 -8.58 -13.42
CA ARG A 189 -9.96 -8.09 -12.96
C ARG A 189 -11.02 -9.16 -13.00
N GLU A 190 -10.98 -9.99 -14.04
CA GLU A 190 -11.87 -11.13 -14.23
C GLU A 190 -11.15 -12.20 -15.05
N ASN A 191 -11.57 -13.46 -14.87
CA ASN A 191 -11.15 -14.59 -15.68
C ASN A 191 -12.35 -15.02 -16.53
N VAL A 192 -12.09 -15.31 -17.80
CA VAL A 192 -13.11 -15.68 -18.79
C VAL A 192 -12.71 -16.97 -19.48
N TRP A 193 -13.66 -17.88 -19.63
CA TRP A 193 -13.48 -19.14 -20.33
C TRP A 193 -13.85 -18.96 -21.81
N LEU A 194 -12.92 -19.25 -22.71
CA LEU A 194 -13.13 -19.10 -24.15
C LEU A 194 -13.05 -20.44 -24.88
N LYS A 195 -13.94 -20.62 -25.84
CA LYS A 195 -13.91 -21.76 -26.76
C LYS A 195 -12.67 -21.75 -27.64
N THR A 196 -12.19 -20.57 -28.04
CA THR A 196 -10.92 -20.35 -28.72
C THR A 196 -10.47 -18.90 -28.52
N VAL A 197 -9.19 -18.62 -28.76
CA VAL A 197 -8.70 -17.23 -28.85
C VAL A 197 -9.38 -16.55 -30.03
N ILE A 198 -9.83 -15.32 -29.82
CA ILE A 198 -10.48 -14.48 -30.84
C ILE A 198 -9.39 -13.69 -31.55
N ASP A 199 -9.23 -13.88 -32.86
CA ASP A 199 -8.14 -13.27 -33.65
C ASP A 199 -8.10 -11.73 -33.58
N GLU A 200 -9.27 -11.10 -33.45
CA GLU A 200 -9.38 -9.63 -33.34
C GLU A 200 -9.00 -9.08 -31.96
N LEU A 201 -8.83 -9.92 -30.95
CA LEU A 201 -8.49 -9.50 -29.60
C LEU A 201 -6.97 -9.49 -29.44
N PRO A 202 -6.34 -8.32 -29.18
CA PRO A 202 -4.94 -8.29 -28.81
C PRO A 202 -4.73 -9.02 -27.49
N VAL A 203 -3.94 -10.10 -27.54
CA VAL A 203 -3.64 -10.93 -26.37
C VAL A 203 -2.13 -11.15 -26.22
N CYS A 204 -1.72 -11.38 -24.98
CA CYS A 204 -0.42 -11.94 -24.65
C CYS A 204 -0.61 -13.25 -23.88
N GLU A 205 0.31 -14.21 -24.02
CA GLU A 205 0.38 -15.37 -23.13
C GLU A 205 0.55 -14.89 -21.68
N ALA A 206 -0.22 -15.48 -20.76
CA ALA A 206 -0.29 -15.09 -19.36
C ALA A 206 -0.40 -16.30 -18.42
N GLY A 207 -0.61 -16.05 -17.13
CA GLY A 207 -0.78 -17.10 -16.12
C GLY A 207 0.31 -18.19 -16.17
N LEU A 208 -0.09 -19.45 -16.00
CA LEU A 208 0.83 -20.58 -16.05
C LEU A 208 1.43 -20.82 -17.45
N THR A 209 0.78 -20.36 -18.53
CA THR A 209 1.35 -20.42 -19.88
C THR A 209 2.58 -19.52 -19.97
N ALA A 210 2.48 -18.28 -19.50
CA ALA A 210 3.62 -17.38 -19.47
C ALA A 210 4.69 -17.80 -18.45
N LEU A 211 4.29 -18.35 -17.30
CA LEU A 211 5.25 -18.81 -16.31
C LEU A 211 6.10 -19.97 -16.86
N ALA A 212 5.50 -20.88 -17.63
CA ALA A 212 6.21 -21.95 -18.33
C ALA A 212 7.17 -21.45 -19.42
N TYR A 213 6.97 -20.24 -19.95
CA TYR A 213 7.93 -19.61 -20.86
C TYR A 213 9.17 -19.09 -20.12
N TYR A 214 9.02 -18.63 -18.87
CA TYR A 214 10.10 -18.05 -18.07
C TYR A 214 10.79 -19.03 -17.11
N SER A 215 10.36 -20.28 -17.04
CA SER A 215 10.84 -21.27 -16.08
C SER A 215 10.84 -22.67 -16.67
N ILE A 216 11.29 -23.65 -15.90
CA ILE A 216 11.21 -25.08 -16.27
C ILE A 216 9.80 -25.68 -16.12
N LEU A 217 8.79 -24.88 -15.74
CA LEU A 217 7.43 -25.37 -15.52
C LEU A 217 6.83 -25.91 -16.83
N THR A 218 6.20 -27.08 -16.77
CA THR A 218 5.47 -27.62 -17.93
C THR A 218 4.26 -26.73 -18.24
N PRO A 219 4.07 -26.30 -19.50
CA PRO A 219 2.89 -25.54 -19.90
C PRO A 219 1.58 -26.23 -19.52
N PRO A 220 0.54 -25.47 -19.11
CA PRO A 220 -0.75 -26.04 -18.78
C PRO A 220 -1.42 -26.61 -20.05
N LYS A 221 -2.31 -27.61 -19.88
CA LYS A 221 -3.10 -28.14 -20.99
C LYS A 221 -4.01 -27.07 -21.61
N ARG A 222 -4.63 -26.25 -20.75
CA ARG A 222 -5.42 -25.09 -21.14
C ARG A 222 -4.52 -23.88 -21.14
N GLN A 223 -4.36 -23.24 -22.29
CA GLN A 223 -3.53 -22.04 -22.40
C GLN A 223 -4.22 -20.85 -21.75
N VAL A 224 -3.44 -19.99 -21.11
CA VAL A 224 -3.91 -18.77 -20.46
C VAL A 224 -3.37 -17.56 -21.23
N TYR A 225 -4.25 -16.62 -21.53
CA TYR A 225 -3.93 -15.37 -22.21
C TYR A 225 -4.39 -14.17 -21.39
N ALA A 226 -3.78 -13.02 -21.58
CA ALA A 226 -4.21 -11.74 -21.02
C ALA A 226 -4.65 -10.79 -22.12
N ALA A 227 -5.76 -10.08 -21.90
CA ALA A 227 -6.21 -8.97 -22.74
C ALA A 227 -6.51 -7.73 -21.93
N PHE A 228 -6.43 -6.56 -22.57
CA PHE A 228 -6.84 -5.33 -21.92
C PHE A 228 -8.37 -5.27 -21.77
N GLY A 229 -8.86 -4.92 -20.59
CA GLY A 229 -10.30 -4.82 -20.33
C GLY A 229 -11.06 -3.84 -21.24
N LYS A 230 -10.40 -2.83 -21.81
CA LYS A 230 -11.05 -1.95 -22.80
C LYS A 230 -11.34 -2.67 -24.11
N ASP A 231 -10.36 -3.43 -24.62
CA ASP A 231 -10.49 -4.16 -25.88
C ASP A 231 -11.47 -5.32 -25.70
N TRP A 232 -11.36 -6.04 -24.58
CA TRP A 232 -12.28 -7.11 -24.21
C TRP A 232 -13.74 -6.65 -24.15
N LYS A 233 -14.03 -5.45 -23.62
CA LYS A 233 -15.40 -4.92 -23.54
C LYS A 233 -16.08 -4.79 -24.91
N VAL A 234 -15.31 -4.53 -25.97
CA VAL A 234 -15.80 -4.44 -27.34
C VAL A 234 -15.98 -5.85 -27.92
N ILE A 235 -14.93 -6.67 -27.80
CA ILE A 235 -14.90 -8.04 -28.34
C ILE A 235 -15.99 -8.94 -27.72
N LYS A 236 -16.19 -8.86 -26.40
CA LYS A 236 -17.22 -9.59 -25.66
C LYS A 236 -18.62 -9.42 -26.23
N ARG A 237 -18.93 -8.23 -26.78
CA ARG A 237 -20.24 -7.93 -27.39
C ARG A 237 -20.37 -8.48 -28.80
N LYS A 238 -19.26 -8.52 -29.54
CA LYS A 238 -19.22 -9.00 -30.93
C LYS A 238 -19.21 -10.52 -31.01
N TYR A 239 -18.60 -11.19 -30.02
CA TYR A 239 -18.42 -12.65 -30.00
C TYR A 239 -18.94 -13.30 -28.70
N PRO A 240 -20.22 -13.11 -28.33
CA PRO A 240 -20.75 -13.68 -27.08
C PRO A 240 -20.76 -15.21 -27.09
N HIS A 241 -20.85 -15.84 -28.27
CA HIS A 241 -20.88 -17.29 -28.44
C HIS A 241 -19.53 -17.98 -28.21
N GLU A 242 -18.44 -17.22 -28.14
CA GLU A 242 -17.11 -17.74 -27.83
C GLU A 242 -16.86 -17.87 -26.32
N ILE A 243 -17.77 -17.34 -25.48
CA ILE A 243 -17.65 -17.32 -24.02
C ILE A 243 -18.38 -18.52 -23.43
N MET A 244 -17.66 -19.38 -22.72
CA MET A 244 -18.19 -20.58 -22.12
C MET A 244 -18.61 -20.33 -20.66
N SER A 245 -19.68 -21.00 -20.23
CA SER A 245 -20.13 -20.94 -18.84
C SER A 245 -19.30 -21.85 -17.92
N TYR A 246 -18.76 -22.95 -18.47
CA TYR A 246 -18.01 -23.93 -17.72
C TYR A 246 -16.56 -24.04 -18.24
N PRO A 247 -15.57 -24.18 -17.35
CA PRO A 247 -14.17 -24.32 -17.76
C PRO A 247 -13.92 -25.52 -18.67
N ASP A 248 -14.63 -26.64 -18.47
CA ASP A 248 -14.40 -27.89 -19.19
C ASP A 248 -14.70 -27.81 -20.70
N GLU A 249 -15.54 -26.86 -21.10
CA GLU A 249 -15.89 -26.60 -22.49
C GLU A 249 -14.91 -25.62 -23.18
N ALA A 250 -14.05 -24.96 -22.41
CA ALA A 250 -13.14 -23.93 -22.88
C ALA A 250 -11.75 -24.48 -23.22
N LYS A 251 -11.24 -24.09 -24.39
CA LYS A 251 -9.88 -24.41 -24.84
C LYS A 251 -8.83 -23.47 -24.27
N CYS A 252 -9.22 -22.26 -23.90
CA CYS A 252 -8.32 -21.31 -23.27
C CYS A 252 -9.02 -20.48 -22.18
N GLU A 253 -8.19 -19.95 -21.30
CA GLU A 253 -8.56 -18.99 -20.28
C GLU A 253 -8.07 -17.61 -20.69
N LEU A 254 -8.90 -16.60 -20.49
CA LEU A 254 -8.56 -15.20 -20.70
C LEU A 254 -8.60 -14.45 -19.37
N GLU A 255 -7.45 -13.98 -18.91
CA GLU A 255 -7.33 -12.98 -17.87
C GLU A 255 -7.60 -11.59 -18.45
N VAL A 256 -8.59 -10.89 -17.91
CA VAL A 256 -8.91 -9.52 -18.32
C VAL A 256 -8.18 -8.54 -17.42
N TRP A 257 -7.22 -7.82 -17.99
CA TRP A 257 -6.29 -6.99 -17.25
C TRP A 257 -6.73 -5.53 -17.12
N SER A 258 -6.26 -4.89 -16.05
CA SER A 258 -6.58 -3.52 -15.68
C SER A 258 -5.84 -2.43 -16.47
N TYR A 259 -4.74 -2.82 -17.12
CA TYR A 259 -3.94 -2.08 -18.09
C TYR A 259 -3.62 -3.02 -19.26
N SER A 260 -3.10 -2.49 -20.37
CA SER A 260 -2.81 -3.31 -21.54
C SER A 260 -1.57 -4.19 -21.29
N PRO A 261 -1.67 -5.53 -21.41
CA PRO A 261 -0.53 -6.43 -21.26
C PRO A 261 0.57 -6.16 -22.30
N GLY A 262 0.18 -5.69 -23.48
CA GLY A 262 1.11 -5.38 -24.58
C GLY A 262 2.03 -4.20 -24.33
N LEU A 263 1.80 -3.37 -23.29
CA LEU A 263 2.67 -2.23 -22.97
C LEU A 263 4.10 -2.68 -22.61
N PHE A 264 4.22 -3.86 -21.99
CA PHE A 264 5.47 -4.34 -21.41
C PHE A 264 5.87 -5.73 -21.91
N ALA A 265 5.05 -6.36 -22.76
CA ALA A 265 5.22 -7.73 -23.21
C ALA A 265 6.61 -7.99 -23.84
N ASN A 266 7.13 -9.19 -23.57
CA ASN A 266 8.29 -9.74 -24.25
C ASN A 266 7.81 -10.62 -25.41
N GLY A 267 7.77 -10.05 -26.61
CA GLY A 267 7.19 -10.72 -27.78
C GLY A 267 5.70 -10.99 -27.59
N LYS A 268 5.31 -12.26 -27.43
CA LYS A 268 3.92 -12.68 -27.23
C LYS A 268 3.55 -12.89 -25.77
N THR A 269 4.50 -12.79 -24.85
CA THR A 269 4.33 -13.17 -23.45
C THR A 269 4.33 -11.92 -22.57
N VAL A 270 3.48 -11.88 -21.55
CA VAL A 270 3.43 -10.75 -20.59
C VAL A 270 4.76 -10.55 -19.88
N ASP A 271 5.02 -9.35 -19.36
CA ASP A 271 6.26 -9.08 -18.63
C ASP A 271 6.32 -9.82 -17.27
N PRO A 272 7.53 -10.17 -16.79
CA PRO A 272 7.71 -10.90 -15.54
C PRO A 272 7.09 -10.23 -14.31
N PHE A 273 7.09 -8.90 -14.23
CA PHE A 273 6.57 -8.18 -13.06
C PHE A 273 5.05 -8.25 -13.00
N SER A 274 4.36 -7.99 -14.11
CA SER A 274 2.90 -8.14 -14.19
C SER A 274 2.48 -9.58 -13.96
N LEU A 275 3.24 -10.55 -14.49
CA LEU A 275 2.99 -11.98 -14.28
C LEU A 275 3.15 -12.39 -12.81
N TYR A 276 4.22 -11.94 -12.15
CA TYR A 276 4.39 -12.14 -10.72
C TYR A 276 3.18 -11.59 -9.95
N LEU A 277 2.71 -10.39 -10.28
CA LEU A 277 1.55 -9.78 -9.61
C LEU A 277 0.23 -10.53 -9.86
N SER A 278 0.07 -11.21 -11.00
CA SER A 278 -1.14 -12.02 -11.26
C SER A 278 -1.11 -13.33 -10.48
N LEU A 279 0.07 -13.93 -10.26
CA LEU A 279 0.23 -15.25 -9.65
C LEU A 279 0.58 -15.24 -8.16
N ARG A 280 1.06 -14.12 -7.58
CA ARG A 280 1.58 -14.03 -6.19
C ARG A 280 0.64 -14.47 -5.05
N HIS A 281 -0.63 -14.73 -5.34
CA HIS A 281 -1.63 -15.17 -4.36
C HIS A 281 -2.00 -16.65 -4.53
N ILE A 282 -1.47 -17.32 -5.55
CA ILE A 282 -1.60 -18.77 -5.75
C ILE A 282 -0.72 -19.45 -4.70
N LYS A 283 -1.30 -20.45 -4.02
CA LYS A 283 -0.63 -21.27 -3.02
C LYS A 283 -0.31 -22.62 -3.62
N ASP A 284 0.75 -22.68 -4.41
CA ASP A 284 1.25 -23.89 -5.04
C ASP A 284 2.77 -23.81 -5.09
N GLU A 285 3.46 -24.74 -4.42
CA GLU A 285 4.91 -24.73 -4.26
C GLU A 285 5.65 -24.76 -5.61
N ARG A 286 5.08 -25.40 -6.63
CA ARG A 286 5.67 -25.45 -7.97
C ARG A 286 5.56 -24.10 -8.67
N VAL A 287 4.44 -23.41 -8.49
CA VAL A 287 4.21 -22.07 -9.04
C VAL A 287 5.09 -21.06 -8.32
N GLU A 288 5.20 -21.16 -6.99
CA GLU A 288 6.08 -20.32 -6.18
C GLU A 288 7.55 -20.46 -6.61
N SER A 289 8.06 -21.69 -6.71
CA SER A 289 9.43 -21.94 -7.16
C SER A 289 9.70 -21.46 -8.59
N ALA A 290 8.75 -21.65 -9.52
CA ALA A 290 8.89 -21.15 -10.88
C ALA A 290 8.84 -19.62 -10.96
N MET A 291 8.06 -18.96 -10.10
CA MET A 291 8.07 -17.50 -9.99
C MET A 291 9.40 -16.98 -9.45
N GLU A 292 10.01 -17.67 -8.48
CA GLU A 292 11.33 -17.32 -7.97
C GLU A 292 12.39 -17.41 -9.08
N GLU A 293 12.44 -18.52 -9.82
CA GLU A 293 13.33 -18.70 -10.98
C GLU A 293 13.18 -17.56 -12.00
N MET A 294 11.94 -17.24 -12.38
CA MET A 294 11.65 -16.14 -13.30
C MET A 294 12.19 -14.80 -12.79
N MET A 295 12.02 -14.49 -11.49
CA MET A 295 12.45 -13.23 -10.90
C MET A 295 13.97 -13.16 -10.71
N GLU A 296 14.64 -14.30 -10.51
CA GLU A 296 16.10 -14.43 -10.50
C GLU A 296 16.72 -14.21 -11.88
N GLY A 297 16.03 -14.64 -12.94
CA GLY A 297 16.43 -14.43 -14.34
C GLY A 297 16.35 -12.99 -14.82
N ILE A 298 15.77 -12.07 -14.04
CA ILE A 298 15.72 -10.65 -14.39
C ILE A 298 17.11 -10.03 -14.24
N GLU A 299 17.64 -9.46 -15.32
CA GLU A 299 18.75 -8.52 -15.23
C GLU A 299 18.28 -7.26 -14.51
N TRP A 300 18.72 -7.03 -13.28
CA TRP A 300 18.32 -5.89 -12.45
C TRP A 300 19.02 -4.59 -12.87
#